data_AF-A0A1L5KQW1-F1
#
_entry.id   AF-A0A1L5KQW1-F1
#
_cell.length_a   1.000
_cell.length_b   1.000
_cell.length_c   1.000
_cell.angle_alpha   90.00
_cell.angle_beta   90.00
_cell.angle_gamma   90.00
#
_symmetry.space_group_name_H-M   'P 1'
#
loop_
_entity.id
_entity.type
_entity.pdbx_description
1 polymer ?
#
loop_
_entity_poly.entity_id
_entity_poly.type
_entity_poly.pdbx_seq_one_letter_code
_entity_poly.pdbx_strand_id
1 'polypeptide(L)'
;MVDRFPVVLRGYDKEKVDAAFEVAQDSVNEAHRTLANMREQIAADDDRILQLQAQLQEERNKKSQGNTFASLGANAQQMLASAEQTSSELLERAKQDASSTRTTAQAQAETLINNAKLDAQHIVDDANAKAASILQDANNQAESITTAANEDAAQLRAETAKNVTEQRQTVELELSNTREEHDKKLASERSTQEREIADQIEAALADANKKLADVREQVSKMMTEAQRKAGEITDTAKAKAQEITDEAEVNRTNTMSQVTAEVEQIRADIAAQQDEATKKVNELLANLEERR
;
A
#
# COMPACT_ATOMS: atom_id res chain seq x y z
N MET A 1 12.39 -23.22 68.08
CA MET A 1 12.32 -23.22 66.60
C MET A 1 13.74 -23.06 66.13
N VAL A 2 14.31 -24.01 65.39
CA VAL A 2 15.71 -23.91 64.95
C VAL A 2 15.76 -22.88 63.83
N ASP A 3 16.24 -21.67 64.14
CA ASP A 3 16.44 -20.62 63.14
C ASP A 3 17.45 -21.14 62.12
N ARG A 4 16.93 -21.41 60.92
CA ARG A 4 17.70 -21.92 59.79
C ARG A 4 18.56 -20.77 59.28
N PHE A 5 19.85 -20.79 59.57
CA PHE A 5 20.79 -19.77 59.09
C PHE A 5 20.72 -19.63 57.56
N PRO A 6 20.56 -18.42 57.01
CA PRO A 6 20.53 -18.23 55.57
C PRO A 6 21.89 -18.62 54.95
N VAL A 7 21.83 -19.38 53.85
CA VAL A 7 23.00 -19.88 53.12
C VAL A 7 23.25 -18.94 51.94
N VAL A 8 24.46 -18.35 51.87
CA VAL A 8 24.94 -17.59 50.72
C VAL A 8 25.76 -18.49 49.79
N LEU A 9 26.04 -18.06 48.55
CA LEU A 9 26.65 -18.88 47.48
C LEU A 9 27.91 -19.67 47.88
N ARG A 10 28.59 -19.31 48.98
CA ARG A 10 29.52 -20.16 49.72
C ARG A 10 29.28 -20.02 51.24
N GLY A 11 28.52 -20.94 51.84
CA GLY A 11 28.44 -21.11 53.30
C GLY A 11 27.34 -20.29 54.00
N TYR A 12 27.44 -20.21 55.33
CA TYR A 12 26.48 -19.48 56.18
C TYR A 12 26.83 -17.99 56.27
N ASP A 13 25.81 -17.15 56.43
CA ASP A 13 25.98 -15.72 56.71
C ASP A 13 26.63 -15.51 58.09
N LYS A 14 27.89 -15.07 58.09
CA LYS A 14 28.71 -14.89 59.30
C LYS A 14 28.08 -13.91 60.29
N GLU A 15 27.50 -12.81 59.82
CA GLU A 15 26.91 -11.79 60.71
C GLU A 15 25.66 -12.32 61.41
N LYS A 16 24.85 -13.13 60.71
CA LYS A 16 23.67 -13.78 61.31
C LYS A 16 24.03 -14.89 62.28
N VAL A 17 25.13 -15.60 62.04
CA VAL A 17 25.64 -16.64 62.94
C VAL A 17 26.23 -16.01 64.20
N ASP A 18 27.05 -14.96 64.07
CA ASP A 18 27.65 -14.26 65.21
C ASP A 18 26.57 -13.64 66.12
N ALA A 19 25.53 -13.01 65.54
CA ALA A 19 24.39 -12.49 66.30
C ALA A 19 23.59 -13.58 67.03
N ALA A 20 23.42 -14.76 66.41
CA ALA A 20 22.74 -15.87 67.08
C ALA A 20 23.58 -16.49 68.20
N PHE A 21 24.92 -16.52 68.06
CA PHE A 21 25.81 -16.93 69.14
C PHE A 21 25.77 -15.95 70.32
N GLU A 22 25.69 -14.65 70.07
CA GLU A 22 25.54 -13.63 71.12
C GLU A 22 24.23 -13.82 71.90
N VAL A 23 23.10 -14.00 71.20
CA VAL A 23 21.80 -14.28 71.83
C VAL A 23 21.82 -15.62 72.58
N ALA A 24 22.46 -16.65 72.03
CA ALA A 24 22.60 -17.94 72.70
C ALA A 24 23.44 -17.82 73.98
N GLN A 25 24.55 -17.05 73.94
CA GLN A 25 25.41 -16.81 75.08
C GLN A 25 24.66 -16.04 76.20
N ASP A 26 23.86 -15.04 75.84
CA ASP A 26 23.03 -14.30 76.78
C ASP A 26 21.96 -15.19 77.43
N SER A 27 21.32 -16.06 76.66
CA SER A 27 20.33 -17.01 77.19
C SER A 27 20.95 -18.00 78.19
N VAL A 28 22.19 -18.45 77.95
CA VAL A 28 22.93 -19.33 78.87
C VAL A 28 23.29 -18.59 80.15
N ASN A 29 23.72 -17.33 80.05
CA ASN A 29 24.02 -16.50 81.22
C ASN A 29 22.77 -16.25 82.09
N GLU A 30 21.61 -16.02 81.47
CA GLU A 30 20.34 -15.86 82.17
C GLU A 30 19.87 -17.17 82.82
N ALA A 31 20.02 -18.31 82.13
CA ALA A 31 19.74 -19.63 82.70
C ALA A 31 20.62 -19.93 83.92
N HIS A 32 21.90 -19.53 83.90
CA HIS A 32 22.78 -19.66 85.06
C HIS A 32 22.35 -18.79 86.24
N ARG A 33 21.90 -17.55 86.00
CA ARG A 33 21.39 -16.67 87.06
C ARG A 33 20.10 -17.21 87.69
N THR A 34 19.17 -17.70 86.88
CA THR A 34 17.92 -18.29 87.38
C THR A 34 18.19 -19.56 88.20
N LEU A 35 19.11 -20.42 87.76
CA LEU A 35 19.55 -21.59 88.54
C LEU A 35 20.19 -21.23 89.88
N ALA A 36 21.00 -20.17 89.93
CA ALA A 36 21.60 -19.71 91.17
C ALA A 36 20.53 -19.26 92.18
N ASN A 37 19.56 -18.46 91.71
CA ASN A 37 18.45 -17.99 92.55
C ASN A 37 17.56 -19.14 93.04
N MET A 38 17.28 -20.14 92.19
CA MET A 38 16.51 -21.32 92.61
C MET A 38 17.24 -22.15 93.68
N ARG A 39 18.56 -22.28 93.59
CA ARG A 39 19.35 -22.99 94.61
C ARG A 39 19.31 -22.28 95.95
N GLU A 40 19.35 -20.95 95.96
CA GLU A 40 19.24 -20.15 97.18
C GLU A 40 17.85 -20.30 97.83
N GLN A 41 16.78 -20.31 97.02
CA GLN A 41 15.42 -20.54 97.51
C GLN A 41 15.26 -21.95 98.12
N ILE A 42 15.76 -22.99 97.46
CA ILE A 42 15.69 -24.36 97.98
C ILE A 42 16.38 -24.47 99.35
N ALA A 43 17.56 -23.85 99.52
CA ALA A 43 18.26 -23.86 100.80
C ALA A 43 17.45 -23.15 101.91
N ALA A 44 16.81 -22.01 101.59
CA ALA A 44 15.96 -21.29 102.54
C ALA A 44 14.70 -22.09 102.92
N ASP A 45 14.11 -22.81 101.96
CA ASP A 45 12.94 -23.66 102.20
C ASP A 45 13.30 -24.89 103.06
N ASP A 46 14.46 -25.52 102.83
CA ASP A 46 14.95 -26.65 103.64
C ASP A 46 15.14 -26.25 105.12
N ASP A 47 15.71 -25.07 105.38
CA ASP A 47 15.84 -24.52 106.74
C ASP A 47 14.48 -24.32 107.42
N ARG A 48 13.47 -23.89 106.65
CA ARG A 48 12.11 -23.68 107.15
C ARG A 48 11.39 -24.99 107.45
N ILE A 49 11.61 -26.03 106.65
CA ILE A 49 11.07 -27.37 106.89
C ILE A 49 11.62 -27.95 108.19
N LEU A 50 12.92 -27.80 108.45
CA LEU A 50 13.54 -28.25 109.71
C LEU A 50 12.93 -27.56 110.93
N GLN A 51 12.72 -26.24 110.87
CA GLN A 51 12.06 -25.49 111.95
C GLN A 51 10.62 -25.97 112.19
N LEU A 52 9.86 -26.19 111.12
CA LEU A 52 8.48 -26.68 111.22
C LEU A 52 8.40 -28.10 111.78
N GLN A 53 9.34 -28.98 111.43
CA GLN A 53 9.42 -30.32 112.00
C GLN A 53 9.71 -30.30 113.50
N ALA A 54 10.61 -29.42 113.95
CA ALA A 54 10.91 -29.24 115.37
C ALA A 54 9.65 -28.77 116.15
N GLN A 55 8.92 -27.79 115.62
CA GLN A 55 7.67 -27.31 116.22
C GLN A 55 6.58 -28.38 116.27
N LEU A 56 6.43 -29.18 115.21
CA LEU A 56 5.45 -30.27 115.17
C LEU A 56 5.75 -31.36 116.20
N GLN A 57 7.03 -31.66 116.44
CA GLN A 57 7.43 -32.64 117.44
C GLN A 57 7.16 -32.15 118.88
N GLU A 58 7.32 -30.85 119.12
CA GLU A 58 6.99 -30.22 120.40
C GLU A 58 5.47 -30.22 120.66
N GLU A 59 4.67 -29.86 119.66
CA GLU A 59 3.20 -29.85 119.79
C GLU A 59 2.60 -31.26 119.91
N ARG A 60 3.19 -32.26 119.25
CA ARG A 60 2.76 -33.66 119.37
C ARG A 60 2.91 -34.19 120.80
N ASN A 61 3.95 -33.76 121.51
CA ASN A 61 4.17 -34.18 122.90
C ASN A 61 3.13 -33.57 123.87
N LYS A 62 2.50 -32.42 123.54
CA LYS A 62 1.51 -31.75 124.39
C LYS A 62 0.09 -32.36 124.32
N LYS A 63 -0.31 -32.99 123.21
CA LYS A 63 -1.71 -33.42 122.98
C LYS A 63 -2.09 -34.84 123.50
N SER A 64 -1.20 -35.53 124.21
CA SER A 64 -1.39 -36.95 124.59
C SER A 64 -2.35 -37.21 125.77
N GLN A 65 -2.83 -36.20 126.51
CA GLN A 65 -3.64 -36.43 127.72
C GLN A 65 -5.08 -35.87 127.66
N GLY A 66 -6.05 -36.78 127.38
CA GLY A 66 -7.43 -36.78 127.92
C GLY A 66 -8.58 -36.30 127.02
N ASN A 67 -9.57 -37.16 126.70
CA ASN A 67 -10.90 -36.77 126.17
C ASN A 67 -12.03 -37.76 126.54
N THR A 68 -13.17 -37.27 127.08
CA THR A 68 -14.35 -38.01 127.62
C THR A 68 -15.67 -37.71 126.87
N PHE A 69 -16.62 -38.66 126.79
CA PHE A 69 -17.86 -38.67 125.95
C PHE A 69 -18.84 -37.48 126.05
N ALA A 70 -18.91 -36.74 127.16
CA ALA A 70 -19.73 -35.52 127.24
C ALA A 70 -19.17 -34.40 126.34
N SER A 71 -17.86 -34.42 126.07
CA SER A 71 -17.25 -33.54 125.08
C SER A 71 -17.70 -33.88 123.67
N LEU A 72 -18.02 -35.16 123.33
CA LEU A 72 -18.44 -35.54 121.98
C LEU A 72 -19.76 -34.89 121.53
N GLY A 73 -20.76 -34.76 122.42
CA GLY A 73 -22.03 -34.11 122.09
C GLY A 73 -21.90 -32.59 121.89
N ALA A 74 -21.13 -31.93 122.76
CA ALA A 74 -20.75 -30.53 122.60
C ALA A 74 -19.91 -30.31 121.33
N ASN A 75 -19.00 -31.24 121.02
CA ASN A 75 -18.19 -31.21 119.81
C ASN A 75 -19.05 -31.41 118.55
N ALA A 76 -20.10 -32.24 118.60
CA ALA A 76 -21.01 -32.44 117.47
C ALA A 76 -21.84 -31.19 117.15
N GLN A 77 -22.39 -30.49 118.16
CA GLN A 77 -23.05 -29.20 117.95
C GLN A 77 -22.08 -28.11 117.48
N GLN A 78 -20.87 -28.07 118.04
CA GLN A 78 -19.82 -27.16 117.59
C GLN A 78 -19.39 -27.44 116.15
N MET A 79 -19.33 -28.71 115.74
CA MET A 79 -19.01 -29.14 114.38
C MET A 79 -20.14 -28.82 113.40
N LEU A 80 -21.40 -28.91 113.83
CA LEU A 80 -22.54 -28.57 112.99
C LEU A 80 -22.65 -27.05 112.78
N ALA A 81 -22.44 -26.26 113.83
CA ALA A 81 -22.34 -24.81 113.74
C ALA A 81 -21.13 -24.37 112.89
N SER A 82 -19.98 -25.03 113.04
CA SER A 82 -18.81 -24.74 112.20
C SER A 82 -19.03 -25.16 110.75
N ALA A 83 -19.73 -26.28 110.50
CA ALA A 83 -20.07 -26.74 109.16
C ALA A 83 -21.07 -25.79 108.47
N GLU A 84 -22.06 -25.26 109.19
CA GLU A 84 -22.99 -24.25 108.67
C GLU A 84 -22.26 -22.93 108.35
N GLN A 85 -21.40 -22.45 109.25
CA GLN A 85 -20.58 -21.27 109.01
C GLN A 85 -19.65 -21.47 107.80
N THR A 86 -18.97 -22.62 107.73
CA THR A 86 -18.08 -22.98 106.61
C THR A 86 -18.85 -23.10 105.30
N SER A 87 -20.06 -23.64 105.32
CA SER A 87 -20.90 -23.77 104.12
C SER A 87 -21.40 -22.42 103.63
N SER A 88 -21.81 -21.54 104.56
CA SER A 88 -22.21 -20.17 104.22
C SER A 88 -21.05 -19.38 103.64
N GLU A 89 -19.87 -19.49 104.23
CA GLU A 89 -18.64 -18.84 103.74
C GLU A 89 -18.22 -19.39 102.37
N LEU A 90 -18.31 -20.71 102.17
CA LEU A 90 -18.06 -21.35 100.88
C LEU A 90 -19.05 -20.86 99.81
N LEU A 91 -20.33 -20.76 100.14
CA LEU A 91 -21.36 -20.31 99.22
C LEU A 91 -21.17 -18.85 98.82
N GLU A 92 -20.79 -18.00 99.78
CA GLU A 92 -20.48 -16.58 99.50
C GLU A 92 -19.24 -16.45 98.63
N ARG A 93 -18.18 -17.22 98.93
CA ARG A 93 -16.98 -17.27 98.10
C ARG A 93 -17.27 -17.75 96.69
N ALA A 94 -18.09 -18.80 96.54
CA ALA A 94 -18.50 -19.30 95.23
C ALA A 94 -19.30 -18.26 94.43
N LYS A 95 -20.18 -17.48 95.08
CA LYS A 95 -20.90 -16.37 94.43
C LYS A 95 -19.95 -15.26 94.01
N GLN A 96 -19.01 -14.89 94.88
CA GLN A 96 -18.00 -13.87 94.59
C GLN A 96 -17.11 -14.30 93.42
N ASP A 97 -16.64 -15.55 93.41
CA ASP A 97 -15.83 -16.12 92.34
C ASP A 97 -16.61 -16.15 91.01
N ALA A 98 -17.86 -16.64 91.02
CA ALA A 98 -18.71 -16.64 89.84
C ALA A 98 -18.96 -15.23 89.28
N SER A 99 -19.18 -14.25 90.15
CA SER A 99 -19.33 -12.84 89.75
C SER A 99 -18.04 -12.27 89.16
N SER A 100 -16.90 -12.59 89.76
CA SER A 100 -15.57 -12.18 89.28
C SER A 100 -15.25 -12.78 87.90
N THR A 101 -15.49 -14.09 87.74
CA THR A 101 -15.32 -14.78 86.45
C THR A 101 -16.22 -14.18 85.38
N ARG A 102 -17.50 -13.92 85.70
CA ARG A 102 -18.43 -13.30 84.74
C ARG A 102 -17.97 -11.91 84.31
N THR A 103 -17.54 -11.08 85.27
CA THR A 103 -17.04 -9.72 84.98
C THR A 103 -15.78 -9.77 84.11
N THR A 104 -14.86 -10.67 84.43
CA THR A 104 -13.62 -10.85 83.65
C THR A 104 -13.92 -11.34 82.23
N ALA A 105 -14.81 -12.33 82.09
CA ALA A 105 -15.21 -12.85 80.79
C ALA A 105 -15.94 -11.80 79.94
N GLN A 106 -16.76 -10.95 80.55
CA GLN A 106 -17.41 -9.82 79.87
C GLN A 106 -16.38 -8.81 79.37
N ALA A 107 -15.42 -8.40 80.21
CA ALA A 107 -14.36 -7.48 79.80
C ALA A 107 -13.48 -8.05 78.68
N GLN A 108 -13.15 -9.34 78.74
CA GLN A 108 -12.41 -10.04 77.68
C GLN A 108 -13.21 -10.09 76.38
N ALA A 109 -14.51 -10.41 76.44
CA ALA A 109 -15.38 -10.44 75.28
C ALA A 109 -15.53 -9.06 74.63
N GLU A 110 -15.69 -8.01 75.43
CA GLU A 110 -15.74 -6.62 74.94
C GLU A 110 -14.44 -6.22 74.25
N THR A 111 -13.29 -6.57 74.84
CA THR A 111 -11.98 -6.33 74.24
C THR A 111 -11.84 -7.05 72.91
N LEU A 112 -12.23 -8.33 72.85
CA LEU A 112 -12.19 -9.13 71.62
C LEU A 112 -13.09 -8.54 70.53
N ILE A 113 -14.31 -8.13 70.88
CA ILE A 113 -15.26 -7.52 69.94
C ILE A 113 -14.71 -6.19 69.41
N ASN A 114 -14.11 -5.36 70.27
CA ASN A 114 -13.52 -4.10 69.85
C ASN A 114 -12.31 -4.31 68.94
N ASN A 115 -11.44 -5.26 69.25
CA ASN A 115 -10.32 -5.62 68.38
C ASN A 115 -10.80 -6.16 67.04
N ALA A 116 -11.77 -7.07 67.03
CA ALA A 116 -12.34 -7.62 65.79
C ALA A 116 -13.00 -6.53 64.92
N LYS A 117 -13.62 -5.51 65.54
CA LYS A 117 -14.16 -4.35 64.81
C LYS A 117 -13.06 -3.49 64.20
N LEU A 118 -11.98 -3.23 64.93
CA LEU A 118 -10.84 -2.47 64.42
C LEU A 118 -10.16 -3.22 63.27
N ASP A 119 -9.92 -4.52 63.41
CA ASP A 119 -9.35 -5.35 62.36
C ASP A 119 -10.22 -5.37 61.11
N ALA A 120 -11.55 -5.53 61.28
CA ALA A 120 -12.47 -5.47 60.15
C ALA A 120 -12.45 -4.10 59.45
N GLN A 121 -12.37 -3.01 60.21
CA GLN A 121 -12.26 -1.66 59.66
C GLN A 121 -10.96 -1.49 58.88
N HIS A 122 -9.83 -1.91 59.44
CA HIS A 122 -8.53 -1.88 58.77
C HIS A 122 -8.53 -2.68 57.46
N ILE A 123 -9.12 -3.88 57.47
CA ILE A 123 -9.23 -4.70 56.26
C ILE A 123 -10.04 -3.99 55.17
N VAL A 124 -11.16 -3.36 55.54
CA VAL A 124 -12.01 -2.63 54.60
C VAL A 124 -11.29 -1.40 54.05
N ASP A 125 -10.61 -0.64 54.91
CA ASP A 125 -9.86 0.55 54.51
C ASP A 125 -8.69 0.20 53.58
N ASP A 126 -7.94 -0.85 53.90
CA ASP A 126 -6.86 -1.36 53.05
C ASP A 126 -7.38 -1.87 51.70
N ALA A 127 -8.51 -2.57 51.70
CA ALA A 127 -9.14 -3.04 50.47
C ALA A 127 -9.61 -1.87 49.60
N ASN A 128 -10.22 -0.85 50.20
CA ASN A 128 -10.66 0.36 49.51
C ASN A 128 -9.48 1.16 48.95
N ALA A 129 -8.40 1.31 49.71
CA ALA A 129 -7.19 1.99 49.27
C ALA A 129 -6.53 1.26 48.08
N LYS A 130 -6.44 -0.07 48.14
CA LYS A 130 -5.93 -0.88 47.02
C LYS A 130 -6.82 -0.79 45.80
N ALA A 131 -8.14 -0.86 45.97
CA ALA A 131 -9.09 -0.72 44.87
C ALA A 131 -8.97 0.66 44.19
N ALA A 132 -8.86 1.73 44.98
CA ALA A 132 -8.66 3.08 44.47
C ALA A 132 -7.35 3.20 43.67
N SER A 133 -6.25 2.64 44.18
CA SER A 133 -4.96 2.61 43.47
C SER A 133 -5.06 1.85 42.14
N ILE A 134 -5.67 0.67 42.13
CA ILE A 134 -5.84 -0.14 40.91
C ILE A 134 -6.66 0.61 39.87
N LEU A 135 -7.74 1.28 40.29
CA LEU A 135 -8.58 2.08 39.39
C LEU A 135 -7.81 3.29 38.82
N GLN A 136 -7.02 3.96 39.66
CA GLN A 136 -6.17 5.07 39.22
C GLN A 136 -5.12 4.61 38.20
N ASP A 137 -4.43 3.51 38.48
CA ASP A 137 -3.42 2.95 37.57
C ASP A 137 -4.05 2.52 36.24
N ALA A 138 -5.21 1.87 36.28
CA ALA A 138 -5.97 1.49 35.09
C ALA A 138 -6.40 2.71 34.26
N ASN A 139 -6.86 3.79 34.91
CA ASN A 139 -7.23 5.03 34.24
C ASN A 139 -6.01 5.72 33.59
N ASN A 140 -4.89 5.83 34.31
CA ASN A 140 -3.66 6.40 33.77
C ASN A 140 -3.13 5.60 32.58
N GLN A 141 -3.19 4.27 32.66
CA GLN A 141 -2.80 3.40 31.56
C GLN A 141 -3.73 3.54 30.36
N ALA A 142 -5.05 3.63 30.57
CA ALA A 142 -6.02 3.85 29.50
C ALA A 142 -5.82 5.21 28.82
N GLU A 143 -5.57 6.27 29.59
CA GLU A 143 -5.28 7.61 29.06
C GLU A 143 -3.98 7.63 28.25
N SER A 144 -2.93 6.99 28.76
CA SER A 144 -1.65 6.85 28.08
C SER A 144 -1.79 6.09 26.74
N ILE A 145 -2.48 4.95 26.75
CA ILE A 145 -2.75 4.16 25.53
C ILE A 145 -3.57 4.98 24.52
N THR A 146 -4.61 5.68 24.99
CA THR A 146 -5.47 6.50 24.12
C THR A 146 -4.68 7.66 23.50
N THR A 147 -3.81 8.30 24.28
CA THR A 147 -2.96 9.40 23.80
C THR A 147 -1.97 8.90 22.76
N ALA A 148 -1.25 7.81 23.06
CA ALA A 148 -0.30 7.20 22.11
C ALA A 148 -0.99 6.77 20.81
N ALA A 149 -2.15 6.11 20.89
CA ALA A 149 -2.91 5.71 19.71
C ALA A 149 -3.36 6.91 18.85
N ASN A 150 -3.73 8.03 19.49
CA ASN A 150 -4.10 9.26 18.77
C ASN A 150 -2.89 9.91 18.09
N GLU A 151 -1.73 9.94 18.75
CA GLU A 151 -0.47 10.46 18.20
C GLU A 151 -0.01 9.61 17.01
N ASP A 152 0.01 8.28 17.14
CA ASP A 152 0.35 7.34 16.07
C ASP A 152 -0.59 7.52 14.87
N ALA A 153 -1.90 7.63 15.12
CA ALA A 153 -2.88 7.86 14.06
C ALA A 153 -2.71 9.22 13.39
N ALA A 154 -2.28 10.26 14.12
CA ALA A 154 -1.98 11.57 13.54
C ALA A 154 -0.71 11.51 12.67
N GLN A 155 0.35 10.85 13.14
CA GLN A 155 1.57 10.64 12.38
C GLN A 155 1.32 9.85 11.10
N LEU A 156 0.60 8.74 11.17
CA LEU A 156 0.27 7.92 10.00
C LEU A 156 -0.54 8.71 8.96
N ARG A 157 -1.48 9.54 9.41
CA ARG A 157 -2.24 10.44 8.51
C ARG A 157 -1.34 11.49 7.85
N ALA A 158 -0.43 12.09 8.60
CA ALA A 158 0.51 13.08 8.07
C ALA A 158 1.48 12.46 7.04
N GLU A 159 2.02 11.28 7.34
CA GLU A 159 2.89 10.53 6.43
C GLU A 159 2.15 10.11 5.16
N THR A 160 0.92 9.59 5.32
CA THR A 160 0.08 9.22 4.17
C THR A 160 -0.23 10.43 3.30
N ALA A 161 -0.58 11.58 3.88
CA ALA A 161 -0.84 12.81 3.14
C ALA A 161 0.39 13.30 2.38
N LYS A 162 1.58 13.19 3.00
CA LYS A 162 2.85 13.51 2.35
C LYS A 162 3.11 12.57 1.16
N ASN A 163 3.04 11.25 1.36
CA ASN A 163 3.27 10.26 0.30
C ASN A 163 2.30 10.44 -0.87
N VAL A 164 1.01 10.68 -0.59
CA VAL A 164 0.00 10.97 -1.64
C VAL A 164 0.35 12.24 -2.41
N THR A 165 0.83 13.28 -1.72
CA THR A 165 1.23 14.54 -2.38
C THR A 165 2.46 14.33 -3.27
N GLU A 166 3.49 13.64 -2.78
CA GLU A 166 4.70 13.31 -3.54
C GLU A 166 4.38 12.42 -4.75
N GLN A 167 3.48 11.44 -4.59
CA GLN A 167 3.04 10.58 -5.69
C GLN A 167 2.26 11.38 -6.75
N ARG A 168 1.37 12.29 -6.34
CA ARG A 168 0.65 13.17 -7.28
C ARG A 168 1.60 14.07 -8.05
N GLN A 169 2.58 14.68 -7.38
CA GLN A 169 3.58 15.52 -8.04
C GLN A 169 4.42 14.73 -9.05
N THR A 170 4.83 13.51 -8.69
CA THR A 170 5.57 12.62 -9.59
C THR A 170 4.74 12.29 -10.83
N VAL A 171 3.48 11.87 -10.65
CA VAL A 171 2.57 11.55 -11.77
C VAL A 171 2.28 12.78 -12.64
N GLU A 172 2.13 13.95 -12.04
CA GLU A 172 1.91 15.20 -12.78
C GLU A 172 3.14 15.57 -13.65
N LEU A 173 4.35 15.37 -13.12
CA LEU A 173 5.59 15.57 -13.87
C LEU A 173 5.74 14.56 -15.01
N GLU A 174 5.49 13.28 -14.75
CA GLU A 174 5.49 12.23 -15.79
C GLU A 174 4.45 12.50 -16.88
N LEU A 175 3.24 12.91 -16.50
CA LEU A 175 2.19 13.28 -17.45
C LEU A 175 2.58 14.50 -18.29
N SER A 176 3.22 15.50 -17.68
CA SER A 176 3.73 16.66 -18.40
C SER A 176 4.80 16.26 -19.41
N ASN A 177 5.79 15.45 -18.99
CA ASN A 177 6.88 15.00 -19.85
C ASN A 177 6.36 14.15 -21.02
N THR A 178 5.46 13.20 -20.75
CA THR A 178 4.87 12.35 -21.79
C THR A 178 4.04 13.14 -22.81
N ARG A 179 3.31 14.18 -22.36
CA ARG A 179 2.61 15.10 -23.27
C ARG A 179 3.58 15.88 -24.14
N GLU A 180 4.64 16.45 -23.56
CA GLU A 180 5.64 17.20 -24.32
C GLU A 180 6.36 16.31 -25.34
N GLU A 181 6.70 15.07 -24.96
CA GLU A 181 7.28 14.09 -25.88
C GLU A 181 6.32 13.71 -27.01
N HIS A 182 5.04 13.49 -26.70
CA HIS A 182 4.02 13.19 -27.68
C HIS A 182 3.84 14.34 -28.67
N ASP A 183 3.77 15.58 -28.18
CA ASP A 183 3.62 16.77 -29.02
C ASP A 183 4.83 16.95 -29.96
N LYS A 184 6.05 16.71 -29.47
CA LYS A 184 7.27 16.71 -30.29
C LYS A 184 7.23 15.63 -31.36
N LYS A 185 6.82 14.41 -31.02
CA LYS A 185 6.70 13.30 -31.99
C LYS A 185 5.67 13.64 -33.07
N LEU A 186 4.50 14.13 -32.67
CA LEU A 186 3.44 14.52 -33.60
C LEU A 186 3.90 15.66 -34.53
N ALA A 187 4.60 16.67 -34.00
CA ALA A 187 5.16 17.74 -34.82
C ALA A 187 6.21 17.23 -35.82
N SER A 188 7.07 16.30 -35.39
CA SER A 188 8.06 15.65 -36.26
C SER A 188 7.38 14.83 -37.35
N GLU A 189 6.38 14.01 -37.01
CA GLU A 189 5.64 13.19 -37.96
C GLU A 189 4.91 14.05 -39.00
N ARG A 190 4.27 15.14 -38.56
CA ARG A 190 3.63 16.11 -39.46
C ARG A 190 4.64 16.75 -40.42
N SER A 191 5.79 17.19 -39.91
CA SER A 191 6.86 17.76 -40.75
C SER A 191 7.38 16.75 -41.78
N THR A 192 7.56 15.48 -41.39
CA THR A 192 7.94 14.42 -42.34
C THR A 192 6.87 14.17 -43.39
N GLN A 193 5.59 14.12 -43.00
CA GLN A 193 4.48 13.94 -43.94
C GLN A 193 4.34 15.11 -44.89
N GLU A 194 4.45 16.35 -44.41
CA GLU A 194 4.43 17.55 -45.25
C GLU A 194 5.54 17.52 -46.30
N ARG A 195 6.74 17.09 -45.91
CA ARG A 195 7.86 16.92 -46.84
C ARG A 195 7.61 15.80 -47.85
N GLU A 196 7.14 14.64 -47.42
CA GLU A 196 6.80 13.52 -48.32
C GLU A 196 5.72 13.93 -49.33
N ILE A 197 4.71 14.67 -48.90
CA ILE A 197 3.67 15.21 -49.79
C ILE A 197 4.27 16.22 -50.78
N ALA A 198 5.14 17.12 -50.32
CA ALA A 198 5.81 18.07 -51.20
C ALA A 198 6.66 17.35 -52.28
N ASP A 199 7.44 16.35 -51.87
CA ASP A 199 8.25 15.53 -52.77
C ASP A 199 7.38 14.76 -53.78
N GLN A 200 6.22 14.23 -53.34
CA GLN A 200 5.24 13.58 -54.23
C GLN A 200 4.61 14.53 -55.24
N ILE A 201 4.26 15.76 -54.81
CA ILE A 201 3.71 16.79 -55.70
C ILE A 201 4.76 17.19 -56.74
N GLU A 202 6.01 17.41 -56.33
CA GLU A 202 7.11 17.74 -57.25
C GLU A 202 7.34 16.62 -58.27
N ALA A 203 7.38 15.36 -57.82
CA ALA A 203 7.51 14.20 -58.71
C ALA A 203 6.34 14.09 -59.70
N ALA A 204 5.10 14.30 -59.24
CA ALA A 204 3.91 14.27 -60.10
C ALA A 204 3.90 15.41 -61.13
N LEU A 205 4.35 16.61 -60.74
CA LEU A 205 4.48 17.75 -61.66
C LEU A 205 5.57 17.50 -62.70
N ALA A 206 6.71 16.93 -62.30
CA ALA A 206 7.78 16.56 -63.22
C ALA A 206 7.31 15.52 -64.25
N ASP A 207 6.58 14.48 -63.81
CA ASP A 207 6.00 13.47 -64.70
C ASP A 207 4.96 14.07 -65.66
N ALA A 208 4.08 14.94 -65.15
CA ALA A 208 3.10 15.64 -65.97
C ALA A 208 3.76 16.54 -67.05
N ASN A 209 4.80 17.29 -66.66
CA ASN A 209 5.56 18.13 -67.59
C ASN A 209 6.28 17.29 -68.66
N LYS A 210 6.84 16.14 -68.27
CA LYS A 210 7.47 15.21 -69.22
C LYS A 210 6.44 14.68 -70.23
N LYS A 211 5.29 14.19 -69.75
CA LYS A 211 4.19 13.73 -70.62
C LYS A 211 3.71 14.84 -71.55
N LEU A 212 3.61 16.07 -71.07
CA LEU A 212 3.21 17.21 -71.90
C LEU A 212 4.26 17.52 -72.98
N ALA A 213 5.56 17.43 -72.66
CA ALA A 213 6.63 17.59 -73.62
C ALA A 213 6.58 16.50 -74.70
N ASP A 214 6.42 15.23 -74.29
CA ASP A 214 6.29 14.09 -75.21
C ASP A 214 5.08 14.26 -76.14
N VAL A 215 3.93 14.67 -75.61
CA VAL A 215 2.73 14.97 -76.42
C VAL A 215 2.97 16.12 -77.38
N ARG A 216 3.62 17.21 -76.95
CA ARG A 216 3.98 18.34 -77.83
C ARG A 216 4.91 17.91 -78.96
N GLU A 217 5.88 17.06 -78.68
CA GLU A 217 6.79 16.50 -79.69
C GLU A 217 6.02 15.64 -80.70
N GLN A 218 5.14 14.74 -80.23
CA GLN A 218 4.28 13.93 -81.10
C GLN A 218 3.38 14.80 -81.97
N VAL A 219 2.74 15.83 -81.40
CA VAL A 219 1.90 16.77 -82.15
C VAL A 219 2.73 17.51 -83.20
N SER A 220 3.94 17.97 -82.88
CA SER A 220 4.84 18.62 -83.84
C SER A 220 5.24 17.71 -85.00
N LYS A 221 5.57 16.44 -84.71
CA LYS A 221 5.86 15.42 -85.74
C LYS A 221 4.64 15.17 -86.62
N MET A 222 3.47 14.96 -86.02
CA MET A 222 2.22 14.76 -86.77
C MET A 222 1.87 15.97 -87.63
N MET A 223 2.06 17.19 -87.13
CA MET A 223 1.85 18.42 -87.90
C MET A 223 2.82 18.53 -89.07
N THR A 224 4.10 18.24 -88.86
CA THR A 224 5.12 18.25 -89.93
C THR A 224 4.80 17.20 -90.99
N GLU A 225 4.42 15.99 -90.57
CA GLU A 225 4.03 14.92 -91.49
C GLU A 225 2.73 15.26 -92.25
N ALA A 226 1.75 15.82 -91.56
CA ALA A 226 0.52 16.30 -92.18
C ALA A 226 0.78 17.42 -93.18
N GLN A 227 1.67 18.36 -92.86
CA GLN A 227 2.07 19.45 -93.76
C GLN A 227 2.84 18.93 -94.98
N ARG A 228 3.73 17.95 -94.80
CA ARG A 228 4.42 17.26 -95.90
C ARG A 228 3.42 16.54 -96.81
N LYS A 229 2.52 15.73 -96.24
CA LYS A 229 1.47 15.04 -97.00
C LYS A 229 0.56 16.02 -97.73
N ALA A 230 0.19 17.13 -97.09
CA ALA A 230 -0.58 18.19 -97.73
C ALA A 230 0.20 18.81 -98.91
N GLY A 231 1.49 19.09 -98.75
CA GLY A 231 2.38 19.54 -99.82
C GLY A 231 2.43 18.57 -101.00
N GLU A 232 2.67 17.28 -100.73
CA GLU A 232 2.67 16.22 -101.75
C GLU A 232 1.34 16.12 -102.50
N ILE A 233 0.21 16.24 -101.79
CA ILE A 233 -1.12 16.29 -102.42
C ILE A 233 -1.24 17.52 -103.32
N THR A 234 -0.76 18.70 -102.88
CA THR A 234 -0.81 19.90 -103.73
C THR A 234 0.11 19.82 -104.94
N ASP A 235 1.30 19.24 -104.80
CA ASP A 235 2.27 19.10 -105.89
C ASP A 235 1.81 18.06 -106.90
N THR A 236 1.28 16.92 -106.44
CA THR A 236 0.66 15.92 -107.32
C THR A 236 -0.58 16.47 -108.03
N ALA A 237 -1.42 17.25 -107.34
CA ALA A 237 -2.55 17.92 -107.96
C ALA A 237 -2.11 18.92 -109.04
N LYS A 238 -1.04 19.71 -108.79
CA LYS A 238 -0.46 20.63 -109.79
C LYS A 238 0.16 19.88 -110.97
N ALA A 239 0.93 18.83 -110.71
CA ALA A 239 1.55 18.02 -111.77
C ALA A 239 0.48 17.38 -112.65
N LYS A 240 -0.58 16.83 -112.05
CA LYS A 240 -1.72 16.28 -112.80
C LYS A 240 -2.48 17.35 -113.58
N ALA A 241 -2.66 18.54 -113.00
CA ALA A 241 -3.25 19.66 -113.72
C ALA A 241 -2.39 20.08 -114.93
N GLN A 242 -1.06 20.11 -114.78
CA GLN A 242 -0.13 20.41 -115.87
C GLN A 242 -0.13 19.32 -116.94
N GLU A 243 -0.13 18.05 -116.54
CA GLU A 243 -0.25 16.91 -117.46
C GLU A 243 -1.53 17.02 -118.29
N ILE A 244 -2.66 17.35 -117.66
CA ILE A 244 -3.93 17.59 -118.36
C ILE A 244 -3.83 18.77 -119.33
N THR A 245 -3.13 19.86 -118.98
CA THR A 245 -2.96 21.00 -119.90
C THR A 245 -2.04 20.67 -121.06
N ASP A 246 -0.94 19.96 -120.81
CA ASP A 246 0.02 19.55 -121.83
C ASP A 246 -0.64 18.53 -122.78
N GLU A 247 -1.38 17.56 -122.26
CA GLU A 247 -2.19 16.63 -123.06
C GLU A 247 -3.25 17.37 -123.88
N ALA A 248 -3.92 18.37 -123.31
CA ALA A 248 -4.88 19.19 -124.05
C ALA A 248 -4.20 19.98 -125.18
N GLU A 249 -2.97 20.47 -124.98
CA GLU A 249 -2.18 21.19 -125.99
C GLU A 249 -1.66 20.26 -127.09
N VAL A 250 -1.15 19.08 -126.73
CA VAL A 250 -0.75 18.03 -127.69
C VAL A 250 -1.96 17.59 -128.50
N ASN A 251 -3.10 17.32 -127.85
CA ASN A 251 -4.33 16.96 -128.55
C ASN A 251 -4.78 18.07 -129.49
N ARG A 252 -4.79 19.34 -129.03
CA ARG A 252 -5.08 20.50 -129.88
C ARG A 252 -4.14 20.59 -131.08
N THR A 253 -2.84 20.36 -130.87
CA THR A 253 -1.83 20.42 -131.93
C THR A 253 -1.99 19.27 -132.92
N ASN A 254 -2.25 18.06 -132.44
CA ASN A 254 -2.56 16.90 -133.27
C ASN A 254 -3.83 17.13 -134.09
N THR A 255 -4.90 17.63 -133.48
CA THR A 255 -6.12 17.99 -134.20
C THR A 255 -5.85 19.09 -135.22
N MET A 256 -5.06 20.12 -134.89
CA MET A 256 -4.71 21.17 -135.84
C MET A 256 -3.87 20.65 -137.00
N SER A 257 -2.93 19.75 -136.74
CA SER A 257 -2.11 19.10 -137.76
C SER A 257 -2.96 18.22 -138.67
N GLN A 258 -3.89 17.44 -138.12
CA GLN A 258 -4.87 16.68 -138.90
C GLN A 258 -5.74 17.59 -139.75
N VAL A 259 -6.28 18.68 -139.19
CA VAL A 259 -7.07 19.67 -139.94
C VAL A 259 -6.22 20.32 -141.03
N THR A 260 -4.95 20.62 -140.76
CA THR A 260 -4.05 21.22 -141.75
C THR A 260 -3.72 20.24 -142.87
N ALA A 261 -3.46 18.97 -142.54
CA ALA A 261 -3.24 17.90 -143.50
C ALA A 261 -4.49 17.64 -144.35
N GLU A 262 -5.68 17.66 -143.75
CA GLU A 262 -6.95 17.61 -144.49
C GLU A 262 -7.10 18.82 -145.42
N VAL A 263 -6.75 20.04 -144.98
CA VAL A 263 -6.78 21.24 -145.81
C VAL A 263 -5.77 21.16 -146.96
N GLU A 264 -4.57 20.63 -146.74
CA GLU A 264 -3.58 20.40 -147.80
C GLU A 264 -4.02 19.33 -148.78
N GLN A 265 -4.63 18.24 -148.30
CA GLN A 265 -5.20 17.21 -149.16
C GLN A 265 -6.35 17.78 -150.01
N ILE A 266 -7.23 18.58 -149.42
CA ILE A 266 -8.27 19.32 -150.15
C ILE A 266 -7.66 20.26 -151.19
N ARG A 267 -6.57 20.98 -150.88
CA ARG A 267 -5.87 21.83 -151.85
C ARG A 267 -5.23 21.02 -152.97
N ALA A 268 -4.62 19.88 -152.67
CA ALA A 268 -4.03 18.99 -153.65
C ALA A 268 -5.11 18.41 -154.58
N ASP A 269 -6.25 18.00 -154.03
CA ASP A 269 -7.41 17.53 -154.80
C ASP A 269 -8.00 18.65 -155.68
N ILE A 270 -8.10 19.89 -155.17
CA ILE A 270 -8.53 21.06 -155.96
C ILE A 270 -7.52 21.37 -157.07
N ALA A 271 -6.22 21.31 -156.78
CA ALA A 271 -5.17 21.56 -157.77
C ALA A 271 -5.18 20.48 -158.86
N ALA A 272 -5.36 19.21 -158.50
CA ALA A 272 -5.54 18.12 -159.45
C ALA A 272 -6.79 18.31 -160.32
N GLN A 273 -7.91 18.76 -159.73
CA GLN A 273 -9.13 19.12 -160.48
C GLN A 273 -8.91 20.32 -161.40
N GLN A 274 -8.13 21.32 -160.98
CA GLN A 274 -7.78 22.48 -161.81
C GLN A 274 -6.85 22.09 -162.96
N ASP A 275 -5.85 21.24 -162.74
CA ASP A 275 -4.99 20.72 -163.80
C ASP A 275 -5.78 19.85 -164.80
N GLU A 276 -6.72 19.03 -164.32
CA GLU A 276 -7.62 18.25 -165.17
C GLU A 276 -8.58 19.15 -165.97
N ALA A 277 -9.10 20.22 -165.35
CA ALA A 277 -9.90 21.24 -166.03
C ALA A 277 -9.06 22.00 -167.07
N THR A 278 -7.80 22.32 -166.78
CA THR A 278 -6.89 23.03 -167.68
C THR A 278 -6.46 22.15 -168.85
N LYS A 279 -6.29 20.83 -168.62
CA LYS A 279 -6.14 19.84 -169.70
C LYS A 279 -7.37 19.77 -170.60
N LYS A 280 -8.58 19.71 -170.03
CA LYS A 280 -9.83 19.72 -170.81
C LYS A 280 -10.00 21.02 -171.61
N VAL A 281 -9.60 22.16 -171.06
CA VAL A 281 -9.62 23.46 -171.76
C VAL A 281 -8.58 23.51 -172.88
N ASN A 282 -7.37 22.99 -172.66
CA ASN A 282 -6.33 22.93 -173.69
C ASN A 282 -6.66 21.91 -174.82
N GLU A 283 -7.33 20.81 -174.52
CA GLU A 283 -7.88 19.90 -175.55
C GLU A 283 -9.00 20.57 -176.37
N LEU A 284 -9.82 21.42 -175.75
CA LEU A 284 -10.84 22.22 -176.46
C LEU A 284 -10.22 23.31 -177.35
N LEU A 285 -9.07 23.88 -176.95
CA LEU A 285 -8.32 24.87 -177.75
C LEU A 285 -7.55 24.22 -178.92
N ALA A 286 -7.00 23.01 -178.74
CA ALA A 286 -6.38 22.26 -179.84
C ALA A 286 -7.39 21.85 -180.93
N ASN A 287 -8.64 21.55 -180.56
CA ASN A 287 -9.71 21.29 -181.53
C ASN A 287 -10.20 22.54 -182.30
N LEU A 288 -9.81 23.76 -181.89
CA LEU A 288 -10.17 25.01 -182.55
C LEU A 288 -9.15 25.47 -183.60
N GLU A 289 -7.91 24.99 -183.56
CA GLU A 289 -6.87 25.29 -184.56
C GLU A 289 -6.93 24.36 -185.80
N GLU A 290 -7.60 23.20 -185.73
CA GLU A 290 -7.84 22.30 -186.87
C GLU A 290 -8.97 22.77 -187.83
N ARG A 291 -9.49 23.99 -187.66
CA ARG A 291 -10.60 24.54 -188.46
C ARG A 291 -10.25 25.74 -189.33
N ARG A 292 -8.97 25.88 -189.71
CA ARG A 292 -8.53 26.75 -190.83
C ARG A 292 -7.52 26.08 -191.73
#